data_AF-A0A9E3A0U8-F1
#
_entry.id   AF-A0A9E3A0U8-F1
#
_cell.length_a   1.000
_cell.length_b   1.000
_cell.length_c   1.000
_cell.angle_alpha   90.00
_cell.angle_beta   90.00
_cell.angle_gamma   90.00
#
_symmetry.space_group_name_H-M   'P 1'
#
loop_
_entity.id
_entity.type
_entity.pdbx_description
1 polymer ?
#
loop_
_entity_poly.entity_id
_entity_poly.type
_entity_poly.pdbx_seq_one_letter_code
_entity_poly.pdbx_strand_id
1 'polypeptide(L)'
;MEALKDVKILDMTHVQAGPTCSQLLAWMGADVIKFENPQGDATRGQLRDVPNADSLYFTMLNCNKRSVTVNMKTAEGKQVFIDLVKKCDIIMENFGPGVLDRFGFPWEKIHELNPKIVMGSIKGFGSTGPYAEFKAYENVAQAMGGAMSTTGVPDGPPFVTGAQIGDSGTGLHLAIGLLAALRQAEKTGQGHYVEVAMMDGVMNLCRVKFRDHQRLSRGDLSEYSVPTYKGMGEVPRAGNDSGGGQL
;
A
#
# COMPACT_ATOMS: atom_id res chain seq x y z
N MET A 1 -8.30 -18.27 -10.48
CA MET A 1 -6.86 -18.52 -10.66
C MET A 1 -6.35 -19.12 -9.36
N GLU A 2 -5.52 -20.17 -9.38
CA GLU A 2 -5.06 -20.88 -8.16
C GLU A 2 -3.53 -20.83 -7.99
N ALA A 3 -2.89 -19.76 -8.49
CA ALA A 3 -1.43 -19.63 -8.51
C ALA A 3 -0.81 -19.56 -7.10
N LEU A 4 -1.57 -19.20 -6.08
CA LEU A 4 -1.13 -19.07 -4.68
C LEU A 4 -1.90 -19.98 -3.72
N LYS A 5 -2.49 -21.09 -4.19
CA LYS A 5 -3.37 -21.96 -3.36
C LYS A 5 -2.71 -22.58 -2.13
N ASP A 6 -1.40 -22.66 -2.13
CA ASP A 6 -0.56 -23.20 -1.07
C ASP A 6 0.04 -22.11 -0.16
N VAL A 7 -0.25 -20.84 -0.45
CA VAL A 7 0.27 -19.67 0.28
C VAL A 7 -0.73 -19.23 1.35
N LYS A 8 -0.23 -19.06 2.57
CA LYS A 8 -0.99 -18.56 3.73
C LYS A 8 -0.50 -17.17 4.12
N ILE A 9 -1.45 -16.25 4.28
CA ILE A 9 -1.18 -14.84 4.57
C ILE A 9 -1.84 -14.44 5.89
N LEU A 10 -1.05 -13.88 6.80
CA LEU A 10 -1.53 -13.19 7.99
C LEU A 10 -1.65 -11.69 7.69
N ASP A 11 -2.87 -11.24 7.40
CA ASP A 11 -3.16 -9.85 7.06
C ASP A 11 -3.56 -9.06 8.31
N MET A 12 -2.60 -8.34 8.91
CA MET A 12 -2.84 -7.42 10.02
C MET A 12 -3.13 -5.99 9.55
N THR A 13 -3.25 -5.77 8.24
CA THR A 13 -3.43 -4.44 7.68
C THR A 13 -4.84 -3.92 7.90
N HIS A 14 -5.02 -2.61 7.77
CA HIS A 14 -6.32 -1.95 7.94
C HIS A 14 -6.56 -0.89 6.87
N VAL A 15 -7.83 -0.50 6.71
CA VAL A 15 -8.28 0.51 5.74
C VAL A 15 -8.12 0.04 4.29
N GLN A 16 -7.22 0.62 3.49
CA GLN A 16 -7.23 0.41 2.03
C GLN A 16 -5.92 -0.11 1.45
N ALA A 17 -4.77 0.51 1.74
CA ALA A 17 -3.51 0.14 1.09
C ALA A 17 -3.15 -1.34 1.25
N GLY A 18 -3.11 -1.80 2.51
CA GLY A 18 -2.80 -3.19 2.82
C GLY A 18 -3.90 -4.16 2.37
N PRO A 19 -5.19 -3.87 2.66
CA PRO A 19 -6.29 -4.73 2.21
C PRO A 19 -6.40 -4.87 0.69
N THR A 20 -5.99 -3.86 -0.09
CA THR A 20 -5.86 -3.95 -1.55
C THR A 20 -4.85 -5.03 -1.94
N CYS A 21 -3.67 -5.04 -1.32
CA CYS A 21 -2.64 -6.04 -1.58
C CYS A 21 -3.12 -7.46 -1.26
N SER A 22 -3.65 -7.68 -0.05
CA SER A 22 -4.06 -9.01 0.38
C SER A 22 -5.30 -9.52 -0.36
N GLN A 23 -6.19 -8.62 -0.80
CA GLN A 23 -7.30 -8.98 -1.68
C GLN A 23 -6.81 -9.52 -3.03
N LEU A 24 -5.85 -8.83 -3.66
CA LEU A 24 -5.31 -9.29 -4.94
C LEU A 24 -4.70 -10.68 -4.78
N LEU A 25 -3.91 -10.90 -3.72
CA LEU A 25 -3.33 -12.21 -3.42
C LEU A 25 -4.40 -13.27 -3.15
N ALA A 26 -5.49 -12.93 -2.46
CA ALA A 26 -6.64 -13.84 -2.25
C ALA A 26 -7.32 -14.22 -3.58
N TRP A 27 -7.48 -13.28 -4.52
CA TRP A 27 -8.02 -13.58 -5.86
C TRP A 27 -7.11 -14.49 -6.70
N MET A 28 -5.81 -14.52 -6.39
CA MET A 28 -4.86 -15.46 -6.99
C MET A 28 -4.83 -16.84 -6.29
N GLY A 29 -5.61 -17.01 -5.22
CA GLY A 29 -5.83 -18.28 -4.53
C GLY A 29 -5.26 -18.38 -3.11
N ALA A 30 -4.60 -17.34 -2.59
CA ALA A 30 -4.00 -17.39 -1.25
C ALA A 30 -5.05 -17.54 -0.13
N ASP A 31 -4.73 -18.30 0.92
CA ASP A 31 -5.52 -18.37 2.15
C ASP A 31 -5.17 -17.18 3.05
N VAL A 32 -6.04 -16.17 3.04
CA VAL A 32 -5.81 -14.92 3.77
C VAL A 32 -6.59 -14.91 5.09
N ILE A 33 -5.85 -14.82 6.19
CA ILE A 33 -6.36 -14.64 7.55
C ILE A 33 -6.29 -13.15 7.89
N LYS A 34 -7.44 -12.47 7.90
CA LYS A 34 -7.56 -11.09 8.38
C LYS A 34 -7.47 -11.10 9.90
N PHE A 35 -6.37 -10.60 10.43
CA PHE A 35 -6.08 -10.56 11.86
C PHE A 35 -6.49 -9.20 12.43
N GLU A 36 -7.55 -9.19 13.22
CA GLU A 36 -8.16 -7.96 13.72
C GLU A 36 -7.99 -7.83 15.23
N ASN A 37 -7.88 -6.59 15.70
CA ASN A 37 -7.99 -6.31 17.13
C ASN A 37 -9.47 -6.43 17.58
N PRO A 38 -9.77 -6.40 18.90
CA PRO A 38 -11.14 -6.53 19.41
C PRO A 38 -12.15 -5.47 18.92
N GLN A 39 -11.69 -4.32 18.42
CA GLN A 39 -12.54 -3.28 17.83
C GLN A 39 -12.85 -3.55 16.35
N GLY A 40 -12.13 -4.46 15.70
CA GLY A 40 -12.23 -4.72 14.27
C GLY A 40 -11.53 -3.67 13.41
N ASP A 41 -11.53 -3.90 12.10
CA ASP A 41 -11.14 -2.90 11.10
C ASP A 41 -12.10 -1.69 11.14
N ALA A 42 -11.55 -0.48 11.16
CA ALA A 42 -12.34 0.75 11.20
C ALA A 42 -13.33 0.87 10.02
N THR A 43 -12.98 0.28 8.87
CA THR A 43 -13.84 0.32 7.68
C THR A 43 -15.15 -0.44 7.89
N ARG A 44 -15.26 -1.39 8.83
CA ARG A 44 -16.51 -2.13 9.12
C ARG A 44 -17.69 -1.20 9.42
N GLY A 45 -17.45 -0.12 10.16
CA GLY A 45 -18.47 0.86 10.54
C GLY A 45 -18.51 2.13 9.68
N GLN A 46 -17.51 2.34 8.83
CA GLN A 46 -17.36 3.59 8.07
C GLN A 46 -18.39 3.67 6.93
N LEU A 47 -19.15 4.77 6.89
CA LEU A 47 -20.17 5.03 5.86
C LEU A 47 -21.16 3.86 5.69
N ARG A 48 -21.48 3.18 6.78
CA ARG A 48 -22.40 2.04 6.78
C ARG A 48 -23.80 2.47 6.36
N ASP A 49 -24.31 1.85 5.30
CA ASP A 49 -25.61 2.07 4.70
C ASP A 49 -26.70 1.14 5.27
N VAL A 50 -26.34 -0.10 5.59
CA VAL A 50 -27.25 -1.09 6.19
C VAL A 50 -26.99 -1.25 7.70
N PRO A 51 -27.99 -1.01 8.58
CA PRO A 51 -27.82 -1.20 10.02
C PRO A 51 -27.35 -2.60 10.40
N ASN A 52 -26.38 -2.68 11.32
CA ASN A 52 -25.80 -3.92 11.84
C ASN A 52 -25.09 -4.84 10.81
N ALA A 53 -24.91 -4.40 9.56
CA ALA A 53 -24.04 -5.05 8.59
C ALA A 53 -22.63 -4.44 8.62
N ASP A 54 -21.65 -5.15 8.05
CA ASP A 54 -20.37 -4.54 7.68
C ASP A 54 -20.58 -3.58 6.50
N SER A 55 -19.83 -2.48 6.46
CA SER A 55 -19.93 -1.52 5.36
C SER A 55 -19.50 -2.13 4.01
N LEU A 56 -19.98 -1.50 2.93
CA LEU A 56 -19.52 -1.80 1.58
C LEU A 56 -18.01 -1.58 1.43
N TYR A 57 -17.42 -0.61 2.14
CA TYR A 57 -15.99 -0.37 2.10
C TYR A 57 -15.20 -1.57 2.65
N PHE A 58 -15.60 -2.10 3.81
CA PHE A 58 -14.94 -3.27 4.38
C PHE A 58 -15.11 -4.51 3.51
N THR A 59 -16.36 -4.81 3.12
CA THR A 59 -16.69 -6.03 2.38
C THR A 59 -16.07 -6.03 0.98
N MET A 60 -15.97 -4.86 0.34
CA MET A 60 -15.34 -4.71 -0.97
C MET A 60 -13.87 -5.08 -0.96
N LEU A 61 -13.10 -4.76 0.09
CA LEU A 61 -11.65 -5.00 0.15
C LEU A 61 -11.26 -6.27 0.94
N ASN A 62 -12.20 -6.84 1.69
CA ASN A 62 -11.94 -8.00 2.55
C ASN A 62 -12.75 -9.24 2.16
N CYS A 63 -13.37 -9.25 0.98
CA CYS A 63 -13.91 -10.46 0.39
C CYS A 63 -12.80 -11.53 0.22
N ASN A 64 -13.19 -12.80 0.30
CA ASN A 64 -12.30 -13.97 0.23
C ASN A 64 -11.28 -14.11 1.39
N LYS A 65 -11.41 -13.32 2.46
CA LYS A 65 -10.58 -13.44 3.66
C LYS A 65 -11.35 -14.12 4.80
N ARG A 66 -10.64 -14.89 5.63
CA ARG A 66 -11.18 -15.43 6.89
C ARG A 66 -10.74 -14.53 8.03
N SER A 67 -11.66 -14.02 8.83
CA SER A 67 -11.33 -13.10 9.93
C SER A 67 -11.09 -13.85 11.24
N VAL A 68 -10.13 -13.37 12.03
CA VAL A 68 -9.91 -13.75 13.42
C VAL A 68 -9.66 -12.51 14.26
N THR A 69 -10.30 -12.45 15.43
CA THR A 69 -10.14 -11.36 16.39
C THR A 69 -9.17 -11.77 17.49
N VAL A 70 -8.10 -11.01 17.68
CA VAL A 70 -7.04 -11.32 18.66
C VAL A 70 -6.58 -10.06 19.39
N ASN A 71 -6.49 -10.15 20.72
CA ASN A 71 -5.96 -9.07 21.55
C ASN A 71 -4.46 -9.24 21.81
N MET A 72 -3.61 -8.57 21.04
CA MET A 72 -2.14 -8.61 21.18
C MET A 72 -1.59 -8.04 22.50
N LYS A 73 -2.45 -7.48 23.36
CA LYS A 73 -2.08 -7.02 24.70
C LYS A 73 -2.05 -8.15 25.75
N THR A 74 -2.66 -9.30 25.50
CA THR A 74 -2.67 -10.44 26.43
C THR A 74 -1.64 -11.49 26.04
N ALA A 75 -1.23 -12.34 26.99
CA ALA A 75 -0.28 -13.41 26.73
C ALA A 75 -0.84 -14.43 25.72
N GLU A 76 -2.14 -14.74 25.83
CA GLU A 76 -2.85 -15.67 24.95
C GLU A 76 -2.93 -15.13 23.53
N GLY A 77 -3.20 -13.83 23.35
CA GLY A 77 -3.24 -13.22 22.03
C GLY A 77 -1.87 -13.21 21.36
N LYS A 78 -0.80 -12.95 22.13
CA LYS A 78 0.58 -13.08 21.64
C LYS A 78 0.91 -14.52 21.24
N GLN A 79 0.42 -15.51 21.99
CA GLN A 79 0.61 -16.92 21.66
C GLN A 79 -0.10 -17.30 20.35
N VAL A 80 -1.34 -16.85 20.16
CA VAL A 80 -2.07 -17.05 18.88
C VAL A 80 -1.30 -16.44 17.70
N PHE A 81 -0.75 -15.23 17.86
CA PHE A 81 0.08 -14.60 16.84
C PHE A 81 1.32 -15.43 16.51
N ILE A 82 2.06 -15.88 17.52
CA ILE A 82 3.25 -16.75 17.33
C ILE A 82 2.87 -18.02 16.56
N ASP A 83 1.76 -18.65 16.90
CA ASP A 83 1.32 -19.89 16.26
C ASP A 83 0.89 -19.68 14.80
N LEU A 84 0.37 -18.50 14.48
CA LEU A 84 0.05 -18.10 13.10
C LEU A 84 1.30 -17.75 12.30
N VAL A 85 2.26 -17.01 12.89
CA VAL A 85 3.55 -16.67 12.26
C VAL A 85 4.31 -17.93 11.83
N LYS A 86 4.28 -18.99 12.64
CA LYS A 86 4.91 -20.29 12.31
C LYS A 86 4.24 -21.03 11.15
N LYS A 87 3.01 -20.67 10.78
CA LYS A 87 2.18 -21.37 9.78
C LYS A 87 1.94 -20.57 8.51
N CYS A 88 2.22 -19.27 8.51
CA CYS A 88 2.02 -18.38 7.38
C CYS A 88 3.33 -18.18 6.61
N ASP A 89 3.20 -17.99 5.30
CA ASP A 89 4.31 -17.69 4.40
C ASP A 89 4.52 -16.17 4.30
N ILE A 90 3.44 -15.41 4.46
CA ILE A 90 3.45 -13.95 4.43
C ILE A 90 2.76 -13.39 5.68
N ILE A 91 3.33 -12.34 6.26
CA ILE A 91 2.67 -11.45 7.22
C ILE A 91 2.65 -10.02 6.66
N MET A 92 1.55 -9.30 6.84
CA MET A 92 1.41 -7.93 6.34
C MET A 92 0.95 -6.98 7.44
N GLU A 93 1.57 -5.79 7.50
CA GLU A 93 1.18 -4.73 8.43
C GLU A 93 1.28 -3.33 7.78
N ASN A 94 0.50 -2.39 8.27
CA ASN A 94 0.55 -0.98 7.88
C ASN A 94 0.40 -0.05 9.09
N PHE A 95 0.95 -0.47 10.22
CA PHE A 95 0.91 0.30 11.46
C PHE A 95 1.93 1.43 11.44
N GLY A 96 1.69 2.44 12.29
CA GLY A 96 2.68 3.48 12.54
C GLY A 96 4.01 2.91 13.08
N PRO A 97 5.11 3.69 13.00
CA PRO A 97 6.42 3.25 13.43
C PRO A 97 6.45 2.60 14.83
N GLY A 98 7.12 1.44 14.91
CA GLY A 98 7.37 0.68 16.14
C GLY A 98 6.12 0.06 16.81
N VAL A 99 4.93 0.05 16.19
CA VAL A 99 3.75 -0.56 16.80
C VAL A 99 3.96 -2.06 17.05
N LEU A 100 4.45 -2.80 16.07
CA LEU A 100 4.65 -4.24 16.19
C LEU A 100 5.80 -4.58 17.17
N ASP A 101 6.85 -3.74 17.16
CA ASP A 101 7.97 -3.82 18.12
C ASP A 101 7.48 -3.64 19.56
N ARG A 102 6.57 -2.69 19.80
CA ARG A 102 5.94 -2.49 21.12
C ARG A 102 5.08 -3.67 21.56
N PHE A 103 4.58 -4.48 20.64
CA PHE A 103 3.95 -5.76 20.96
C PHE A 103 4.96 -6.88 21.27
N GLY A 104 6.25 -6.65 20.99
CA GLY A 104 7.36 -7.58 21.20
C GLY A 104 7.74 -8.39 19.96
N PHE A 105 7.34 -7.94 18.76
CA PHE A 105 7.53 -8.68 17.51
C PHE A 105 8.21 -7.81 16.44
N PRO A 106 9.45 -7.34 16.67
CA PRO A 106 10.24 -6.74 15.60
C PRO A 106 10.52 -7.80 14.51
N TRP A 107 10.93 -7.35 13.32
CA TRP A 107 11.23 -8.21 12.19
C TRP A 107 12.16 -9.37 12.56
N GLU A 108 13.23 -9.10 13.31
CA GLU A 108 14.21 -10.11 13.73
C GLU A 108 13.55 -11.23 14.53
N LYS A 109 12.59 -10.89 15.40
CA LYS A 109 11.88 -11.87 16.20
C LYS A 109 10.92 -12.71 15.36
N ILE A 110 10.22 -12.08 14.41
CA ILE A 110 9.33 -12.76 13.46
C ILE A 110 10.14 -13.74 12.59
N HIS A 111 11.30 -13.29 12.11
CA HIS A 111 12.19 -14.10 11.29
C HIS A 111 12.83 -15.26 12.08
N GLU A 112 13.18 -15.06 13.36
CA GLU A 112 13.63 -16.15 14.24
C GLU A 112 12.55 -17.24 14.40
N LEU A 113 11.27 -16.83 14.53
CA LEU A 113 10.14 -17.76 14.67
C LEU A 113 9.84 -18.52 13.37
N ASN A 114 10.07 -17.91 12.23
CA ASN A 114 9.88 -18.51 10.91
C ASN A 114 10.90 -17.93 9.90
N PRO A 115 12.05 -18.60 9.68
CA PRO A 115 13.10 -18.10 8.79
C PRO A 115 12.69 -17.96 7.32
N LYS A 116 11.57 -18.57 6.90
CA LYS A 116 11.04 -18.48 5.53
C LYS A 116 10.01 -17.35 5.34
N ILE A 117 9.55 -16.73 6.42
CA ILE A 117 8.43 -15.77 6.36
C ILE A 117 8.81 -14.50 5.60
N VAL A 118 7.94 -14.06 4.71
CA VAL A 118 8.01 -12.75 4.07
C VAL A 118 7.15 -11.77 4.86
N MET A 119 7.73 -10.65 5.30
CA MET A 119 6.98 -9.60 5.98
C MET A 119 6.79 -8.40 5.06
N GLY A 120 5.55 -8.03 4.80
CA GLY A 120 5.18 -6.82 4.08
C GLY A 120 4.82 -5.68 5.03
N SER A 121 5.37 -4.50 4.78
CA SER A 121 5.08 -3.29 5.54
C SER A 121 4.72 -2.14 4.62
N ILE A 122 3.62 -1.46 4.91
CA ILE A 122 3.27 -0.17 4.28
C ILE A 122 3.53 0.95 5.26
N LYS A 123 4.29 1.94 4.81
CA LYS A 123 4.59 3.18 5.54
C LYS A 123 4.17 4.39 4.71
N GLY A 124 3.93 5.52 5.35
CA GLY A 124 3.59 6.75 4.62
C GLY A 124 4.74 7.24 3.76
N PHE A 125 5.91 7.38 4.40
CA PHE A 125 7.14 7.92 3.81
C PHE A 125 8.36 6.98 3.94
N GLY A 126 8.11 5.70 4.26
CA GLY A 126 9.15 4.73 4.60
C GLY A 126 9.63 4.87 6.05
N SER A 127 10.53 3.98 6.46
CA SER A 127 11.13 3.94 7.79
C SER A 127 12.43 4.74 7.91
N THR A 128 12.83 5.46 6.85
CA THR A 128 14.06 6.27 6.84
C THR A 128 13.81 7.66 6.25
N GLY A 129 14.76 8.57 6.47
CA GLY A 129 14.69 9.94 5.93
C GLY A 129 13.90 10.93 6.79
N PRO A 130 13.76 12.18 6.33
CA PRO A 130 13.25 13.29 7.15
C PRO A 130 11.76 13.18 7.50
N TYR A 131 11.02 12.32 6.79
CA TYR A 131 9.57 12.17 6.96
C TYR A 131 9.14 10.85 7.61
N ALA A 132 10.09 10.03 8.09
CA ALA A 132 9.79 8.68 8.61
C ALA A 132 8.76 8.67 9.77
N GLU A 133 8.75 9.72 10.60
CA GLU A 133 7.83 9.86 11.73
C GLU A 133 6.46 10.48 11.35
N PHE A 134 6.29 10.89 10.10
CA PHE A 134 5.05 11.53 9.65
C PHE A 134 4.01 10.49 9.25
N LYS A 135 2.75 10.80 9.56
CA LYS A 135 1.61 10.02 9.07
C LYS A 135 1.27 10.44 7.65
N ALA A 136 0.99 9.46 6.81
CA ALA A 136 0.40 9.71 5.49
C ALA A 136 -0.96 9.03 5.40
N TYR A 137 -1.86 9.71 4.70
CA TYR A 137 -3.13 9.19 4.22
C TYR A 137 -3.17 9.43 2.71
N GLU A 138 -4.16 8.87 2.02
CA GLU A 138 -4.34 8.97 0.57
C GLU A 138 -3.92 10.32 -0.04
N ASN A 139 -4.55 11.41 0.41
CA ASN A 139 -4.31 12.75 -0.15
C ASN A 139 -2.88 13.25 0.11
N VAL A 140 -2.32 12.92 1.28
CA VAL A 140 -0.94 13.30 1.63
C VAL A 140 0.05 12.55 0.74
N ALA A 141 -0.17 11.26 0.51
CA ALA A 141 0.65 10.46 -0.38
C ALA A 141 0.59 10.99 -1.82
N GLN A 142 -0.61 11.33 -2.32
CA GLN A 142 -0.75 11.91 -3.66
C GLN A 142 -0.09 13.28 -3.80
N ALA A 143 -0.19 14.13 -2.77
CA ALA A 143 0.45 15.44 -2.75
C ALA A 143 1.97 15.30 -2.80
N MET A 144 2.53 14.52 -1.86
CA MET A 144 3.97 14.38 -1.67
C MET A 144 4.62 13.54 -2.78
N GLY A 145 3.90 12.58 -3.35
CA GLY A 145 4.33 11.81 -4.51
C GLY A 145 4.16 12.53 -5.85
N GLY A 146 3.66 13.78 -5.86
CA GLY A 146 3.60 14.64 -7.06
C GLY A 146 2.46 14.34 -8.03
N ALA A 147 1.53 13.42 -7.72
CA ALA A 147 0.39 13.17 -8.60
C ALA A 147 -0.59 14.36 -8.64
N MET A 148 -0.80 15.02 -7.50
CA MET A 148 -1.69 16.18 -7.42
C MET A 148 -1.24 17.34 -8.30
N SER A 149 0.06 17.61 -8.39
CA SER A 149 0.58 18.75 -9.18
C SER A 149 0.29 18.62 -10.67
N THR A 150 0.08 17.40 -11.17
CA THR A 150 -0.13 17.10 -12.59
C THR A 150 -1.58 16.71 -12.91
N THR A 151 -2.46 16.67 -11.90
CA THR A 151 -3.86 16.25 -12.03
C THR A 151 -4.79 17.44 -11.84
N GLY A 152 -5.75 17.60 -12.75
CA GLY A 152 -6.79 18.61 -12.69
C GLY A 152 -6.87 19.46 -13.96
N VAL A 153 -7.69 20.51 -13.90
CA VAL A 153 -7.80 21.48 -14.99
C VAL A 153 -6.61 22.45 -14.96
N PRO A 154 -6.21 23.02 -16.11
CA PRO A 154 -5.01 23.87 -16.17
C PRO A 154 -5.04 25.05 -15.18
N ASP A 155 -6.13 25.83 -15.18
CA ASP A 155 -6.25 27.07 -14.39
C ASP A 155 -6.93 26.87 -13.02
N GLY A 156 -6.94 25.64 -12.48
CA GLY A 156 -7.58 25.30 -11.20
C GLY A 156 -6.62 24.80 -10.12
N PRO A 157 -7.09 24.61 -8.88
CA PRO A 157 -6.29 23.96 -7.84
C PRO A 157 -5.97 22.50 -8.24
N PRO A 158 -4.88 21.92 -7.70
CA PRO A 158 -4.54 20.53 -7.97
C PRO A 158 -5.60 19.58 -7.41
N PHE A 159 -5.89 18.51 -8.17
CA PHE A 159 -6.88 17.51 -7.78
C PHE A 159 -6.22 16.25 -7.22
N VAL A 160 -6.90 15.62 -6.27
CA VAL A 160 -6.62 14.23 -5.89
C VAL A 160 -7.23 13.33 -6.96
N THR A 161 -6.48 12.33 -7.43
CA THR A 161 -7.01 11.35 -8.39
C THR A 161 -8.10 10.50 -7.73
N GLY A 162 -9.21 10.29 -8.46
CA GLY A 162 -10.33 9.48 -7.95
C GLY A 162 -10.02 7.98 -7.81
N ALA A 163 -8.93 7.51 -8.42
CA ALA A 163 -8.50 6.11 -8.35
C ALA A 163 -7.78 5.73 -7.04
N GLN A 164 -7.61 6.69 -6.12
CA GLN A 164 -6.97 6.49 -4.81
C GLN A 164 -5.60 5.80 -4.91
N ILE A 165 -4.75 6.35 -5.78
CA ILE A 165 -3.45 5.74 -6.10
C ILE A 165 -2.44 5.76 -4.93
N GLY A 166 -2.68 6.55 -3.88
CA GLY A 166 -1.86 6.54 -2.66
C GLY A 166 -2.03 5.26 -1.85
N ASP A 167 -3.24 4.76 -1.74
CA ASP A 167 -3.60 3.55 -1.01
C ASP A 167 -3.53 2.35 -1.95
N SER A 168 -4.43 2.30 -2.93
CA SER A 168 -4.54 1.13 -3.82
C SER A 168 -3.31 0.96 -4.70
N GLY A 169 -2.69 2.06 -5.15
CA GLY A 169 -1.43 2.01 -5.87
C GLY A 169 -0.29 1.44 -5.03
N THR A 170 -0.21 1.80 -3.75
CA THR A 170 0.78 1.23 -2.81
C THR A 170 0.52 -0.24 -2.53
N GLY A 171 -0.75 -0.65 -2.42
CA GLY A 171 -1.15 -2.05 -2.33
C GLY A 171 -0.66 -2.89 -3.52
N LEU A 172 -0.74 -2.35 -4.74
CA LEU A 172 -0.20 -3.02 -5.94
C LEU A 172 1.32 -3.23 -5.85
N HIS A 173 2.06 -2.20 -5.43
CA HIS A 173 3.52 -2.29 -5.27
C HIS A 173 3.90 -3.32 -4.20
N LEU A 174 3.19 -3.34 -3.08
CA LEU A 174 3.43 -4.34 -2.05
C LEU A 174 3.14 -5.76 -2.56
N ALA A 175 2.04 -5.97 -3.29
CA ALA A 175 1.74 -7.28 -3.86
C ALA A 175 2.87 -7.77 -4.79
N ILE A 176 3.42 -6.89 -5.64
CA ILE A 176 4.56 -7.21 -6.51
C ILE A 176 5.81 -7.57 -5.67
N GLY A 177 6.13 -6.76 -4.66
CA GLY A 177 7.28 -7.02 -3.79
C GLY A 177 7.16 -8.32 -3.01
N LEU A 178 5.97 -8.63 -2.48
CA LEU A 178 5.68 -9.87 -1.78
C LEU A 178 5.81 -11.10 -2.68
N LEU A 179 5.30 -11.04 -3.91
CA LEU A 179 5.44 -12.15 -4.87
C LEU A 179 6.91 -12.41 -5.22
N ALA A 180 7.72 -11.36 -5.39
CA ALA A 180 9.15 -11.48 -5.65
C ALA A 180 9.89 -12.08 -4.44
N ALA A 181 9.62 -11.58 -3.23
CA ALA A 181 10.23 -12.08 -2.01
C ALA A 181 9.81 -13.52 -1.69
N LEU A 182 8.54 -13.87 -1.93
CA LEU A 182 8.04 -15.24 -1.76
C LEU A 182 8.77 -16.19 -2.71
N ARG A 183 8.87 -15.82 -4.00
CA ARG A 183 9.61 -16.61 -5.00
C ARG A 183 11.07 -16.83 -4.61
N GLN A 184 11.71 -15.83 -4.02
CA GLN A 184 13.07 -15.96 -3.52
C GLN A 184 13.12 -16.89 -2.30
N ALA A 185 12.21 -16.72 -1.34
CA ALA A 185 12.13 -17.54 -0.13
C ALA A 185 11.88 -19.02 -0.44
N GLU A 186 11.07 -19.35 -1.45
CA GLU A 186 10.87 -20.71 -1.95
C GLU A 186 12.19 -21.35 -2.41
N LYS A 187 13.06 -20.56 -3.06
CA LYS A 187 14.33 -21.03 -3.62
C LYS A 187 15.44 -21.12 -2.59
N THR A 188 15.53 -20.15 -1.69
CA THR A 188 16.64 -20.01 -0.73
C THR A 188 16.32 -20.57 0.64
N GLY A 189 15.03 -20.74 0.95
CA GLY A 189 14.56 -21.01 2.31
C GLY A 189 14.72 -19.83 3.27
N GLN A 190 14.91 -18.60 2.76
CA GLN A 190 15.10 -17.38 3.56
C GLN A 190 14.09 -16.31 3.15
N GLY A 191 13.27 -15.91 4.12
CA GLY A 191 12.28 -14.85 4.00
C GLY A 191 12.91 -13.44 4.02
N HIS A 192 12.12 -12.44 3.66
CA HIS A 192 12.57 -11.05 3.54
C HIS A 192 11.55 -10.07 4.12
N TYR A 193 12.04 -8.94 4.59
CA TYR A 193 11.23 -7.77 4.92
C TYR A 193 11.09 -6.89 3.66
N VAL A 194 9.85 -6.63 3.26
CA VAL A 194 9.47 -5.82 2.10
C VAL A 194 8.73 -4.60 2.60
N GLU A 195 9.34 -3.43 2.46
CA GLU A 195 8.72 -2.15 2.80
C GLU A 195 8.32 -1.39 1.54
N VAL A 196 7.13 -0.79 1.56
CA VAL A 196 6.69 0.15 0.53
C VAL A 196 6.20 1.44 1.19
N ALA A 197 6.74 2.56 0.74
CA ALA A 197 6.26 3.88 1.12
C ALA A 197 5.12 4.33 0.19
N MET A 198 4.05 4.92 0.74
CA MET A 198 2.94 5.43 -0.06
C MET A 198 3.38 6.52 -1.03
N MET A 199 4.24 7.45 -0.57
CA MET A 199 4.82 8.49 -1.43
C MET A 199 5.57 7.89 -2.63
N ASP A 200 6.38 6.85 -2.41
CA ASP A 200 7.16 6.21 -3.47
C ASP A 200 6.27 5.47 -4.47
N GLY A 201 5.21 4.82 -3.98
CA GLY A 201 4.19 4.18 -4.81
C GLY A 201 3.51 5.17 -5.76
N VAL A 202 3.10 6.33 -5.24
CA VAL A 202 2.53 7.42 -6.07
C VAL A 202 3.56 7.93 -7.06
N MET A 203 4.78 8.22 -6.61
CA MET A 203 5.87 8.73 -7.45
C MET A 203 6.15 7.79 -8.62
N ASN A 204 6.14 6.48 -8.37
CA ASN A 204 6.29 5.48 -9.41
C ASN A 204 5.15 5.56 -10.44
N LEU A 205 3.89 5.63 -10.00
CA LEU A 205 2.72 5.65 -10.89
C LEU A 205 2.67 6.92 -11.76
N CYS A 206 3.08 8.07 -11.24
CA CYS A 206 3.09 9.33 -11.99
C CYS A 206 4.42 9.64 -12.71
N ARG A 207 5.41 8.73 -12.69
CA ARG A 207 6.78 8.97 -13.19
C ARG A 207 6.88 9.48 -14.62
N VAL A 208 5.92 9.13 -15.48
CA VAL A 208 5.89 9.62 -16.87
C VAL A 208 5.67 11.13 -16.92
N LYS A 209 4.95 11.71 -15.95
CA LYS A 209 4.80 13.17 -15.85
C LYS A 209 6.06 13.86 -15.31
N PHE A 210 6.88 13.20 -14.49
CA PHE A 210 8.19 13.77 -14.07
C PHE A 210 9.17 13.95 -15.23
N ARG A 211 9.05 13.13 -16.28
CA ARG A 211 9.79 13.36 -17.54
C ARG A 211 9.58 14.78 -18.06
N ASP A 212 8.35 15.29 -18.00
CA ASP A 212 8.01 16.60 -18.56
C ASP A 212 8.65 17.72 -17.73
N HIS A 213 8.75 17.54 -16.40
CA HIS A 213 9.48 18.47 -15.54
C HIS A 213 10.96 18.55 -15.93
N GLN A 214 11.58 17.40 -16.20
CA GLN A 214 12.96 17.37 -16.69
C GLN A 214 13.11 18.03 -18.06
N ARG A 215 12.12 17.88 -18.96
CA ARG A 215 12.15 18.48 -20.30
C ARG A 215 11.99 20.01 -20.28
N LEU A 216 11.22 20.57 -19.35
CA LEU A 216 11.10 22.02 -19.17
C LEU A 216 12.44 22.72 -18.86
N SER A 217 13.44 21.98 -18.36
CA SER A 217 14.81 22.54 -18.21
C SER A 217 15.49 22.82 -19.56
N ARG A 218 15.04 22.18 -20.65
CA ARG A 218 15.66 22.22 -21.98
C ARG A 218 14.88 23.08 -22.98
N GLY A 219 13.57 23.18 -22.84
CA GLY A 219 12.72 23.94 -23.75
C GLY A 219 11.23 23.72 -23.48
N ASP A 220 10.44 24.33 -24.34
CA ASP A 220 9.00 24.36 -24.27
C ASP A 220 8.41 22.99 -24.72
N LEU A 221 7.22 22.65 -24.23
CA LEU A 221 6.46 21.43 -24.51
C LEU A 221 5.22 21.77 -25.35
N SER A 222 5.33 21.58 -26.67
CA SER A 222 4.27 21.91 -27.63
C SER A 222 3.04 20.99 -27.59
N GLU A 223 3.15 19.84 -26.93
CA GLU A 223 2.08 18.85 -26.79
C GLU A 223 1.07 19.17 -25.67
N TYR A 224 1.31 20.21 -24.88
CA TYR A 224 0.36 20.71 -23.88
C TYR A 224 -0.55 21.76 -24.53
N SER A 225 -1.86 21.71 -24.25
CA SER A 225 -2.81 22.71 -24.73
C SER A 225 -2.55 24.10 -24.13
N VAL A 226 -1.81 24.14 -23.02
CA VAL A 226 -1.38 25.35 -22.33
C VAL A 226 0.08 25.67 -22.65
N PRO A 227 0.43 26.96 -22.84
CA PRO A 227 1.80 27.36 -23.10
C PRO A 227 2.74 26.91 -21.99
N THR A 228 3.87 26.33 -22.38
CA THR A 228 4.98 25.99 -21.51
C THR A 228 6.23 26.72 -21.97
N TYR A 229 7.16 26.99 -21.06
CA TYR A 229 8.40 27.66 -21.41
C TYR A 229 9.61 27.11 -20.64
N LYS A 230 10.79 27.24 -21.23
CA LYS A 230 12.04 26.87 -20.57
C LYS A 230 12.18 27.52 -19.19
N GLY A 231 12.42 26.70 -18.17
CA GLY A 231 12.60 27.17 -16.79
C GLY A 231 11.31 27.38 -16.01
N MET A 232 10.17 26.96 -16.54
CA MET A 232 8.91 26.89 -15.79
C MET A 232 9.07 25.94 -14.58
N GLY A 233 8.66 26.40 -13.40
CA GLY A 233 8.89 25.70 -12.13
C GLY A 233 8.04 24.45 -11.90
N GLU A 234 6.96 24.29 -12.66
CA GLU A 234 6.05 23.15 -12.59
C GLU A 234 5.53 22.75 -13.96
N VAL A 235 5.25 21.46 -14.15
CA VAL A 235 4.57 20.98 -15.35
C VAL A 235 3.09 21.36 -15.22
N PRO A 236 2.47 21.95 -16.26
CA PRO A 236 1.05 22.26 -16.19
C PRO A 236 0.20 21.02 -15.96
N ARG A 237 -0.92 21.22 -15.27
CA ARG A 237 -1.98 20.21 -15.22
C ARG A 237 -2.54 20.04 -16.63
N ALA A 238 -2.54 18.80 -17.10
CA ALA A 238 -2.81 18.46 -18.48
C ALA A 238 -4.32 18.47 -18.82
N GLY A 239 -5.23 18.56 -17.83
CA GLY A 239 -6.63 18.26 -18.06
C GLY A 239 -6.77 16.84 -18.63
N ASN A 240 -7.22 16.74 -19.88
CA ASN A 240 -7.32 15.49 -20.64
C ASN A 240 -6.16 15.27 -21.63
N ASP A 241 -5.16 16.16 -21.68
CA ASP A 241 -4.02 15.99 -22.57
C ASP A 241 -3.24 14.75 -22.11
N SER A 242 -3.13 13.78 -23.02
CA SER A 242 -2.50 12.49 -22.73
C SER A 242 -1.04 12.66 -22.26
N GLY A 243 -0.39 13.77 -22.63
CA GLY A 243 1.05 14.00 -22.45
C GLY A 243 1.92 12.92 -23.12
N GLY A 244 1.31 11.99 -23.87
CA GLY A 244 1.98 10.93 -24.61
C GLY A 244 2.49 11.38 -25.97
N GLY A 245 2.18 12.63 -26.36
CA GLY A 245 2.47 13.14 -27.71
C GLY A 245 1.68 12.42 -28.81
N GLN A 246 0.70 11.60 -28.43
CA GLN A 246 -0.21 10.90 -29.33
C GLN A 246 -1.55 11.63 -29.27
N LEU A 247 -1.91 12.26 -30.38
CA LEU A 247 -3.25 12.77 -30.68
C LEU A 247 -4.11 11.62 -31.22
#